data_AF-A0A6B0Y383-F1
#
_entry.id   AF-A0A6B0Y383-F1
#
_cell.length_a   1.000
_cell.length_b   1.000
_cell.length_c   1.000
_cell.angle_alpha   90.00
_cell.angle_beta   90.00
_cell.angle_gamma   90.00
#
_symmetry.space_group_name_H-M   'P 1'
#
loop_
_entity.id
_entity.type
_entity.pdbx_description
1 polymer ?
#
loop_
_entity_poly.entity_id
_entity_poly.type
_entity_poly.pdbx_seq_one_letter_code
_entity_poly.pdbx_strand_id
1 'polypeptide(L)' 'MIRRMFVALAATLIAGGATAADKVVFATNWLAQGGHGGFYQALADGTYEEHGLDVEIQMGGPQMN' A
#
# COMPACT_ATOMS: atom_id res chain seq x y z
N MET A 1 2.89 -45.93 -1.88
CA MET A 1 2.21 -45.15 -0.81
C MET A 1 3.11 -44.03 -0.29
N ILE A 2 4.39 -44.29 0.00
CA ILE A 2 5.39 -43.32 0.50
C ILE A 2 5.72 -42.18 -0.49
N ARG A 3 5.70 -42.43 -1.81
CA ARG A 3 6.03 -41.42 -2.84
C ARG A 3 5.02 -40.27 -2.96
N ARG A 4 3.78 -40.47 -2.50
CA ARG A 4 2.75 -39.42 -2.43
C ARG A 4 2.89 -38.54 -1.19
N MET A 5 3.45 -39.07 -0.10
CA MET A 5 3.69 -38.30 1.14
C MET A 5 4.83 -37.29 0.98
N PHE A 6 5.84 -37.59 0.16
CA PHE A 6 6.93 -36.65 -0.13
C PHE A 6 6.49 -35.42 -0.94
N VAL A 7 5.49 -35.55 -1.80
CA VAL A 7 4.97 -34.42 -2.60
C VAL A 7 4.17 -33.44 -1.74
N ALA A 8 3.46 -33.94 -0.72
CA ALA A 8 2.68 -33.11 0.19
C ALA A 8 3.54 -32.23 1.13
N LEU A 9 4.73 -32.71 1.52
CA LEU A 9 5.65 -31.97 2.41
C LEU A 9 6.40 -30.84 1.68
N ALA A 10 6.56 -30.93 0.36
CA ALA A 10 7.22 -29.88 -0.42
C ALA A 10 6.32 -28.65 -0.65
N ALA A 11 5.00 -28.81 -0.59
CA ALA A 11 4.04 -27.74 -0.89
C ALA A 11 3.91 -26.69 0.23
N THR A 12 4.25 -27.02 1.47
CA THR A 12 4.19 -26.09 2.62
C THR A 12 5.41 -25.17 2.75
N LEU A 13 6.51 -25.48 2.04
CA LEU A 13 7.75 -24.69 2.09
C LEU A 13 7.72 -23.44 1.18
N ILE A 14 6.66 -23.24 0.39
CA ILE A 14 6.48 -22.09 -0.51
C ILE A 14 5.53 -21.04 0.10
N ALA A 15 5.27 -21.10 1.41
CA ALA A 15 4.59 -20.02 2.12
C ALA A 15 5.52 -18.80 2.20
N GLY A 16 5.64 -18.05 1.10
CA GLY A 16 6.25 -16.73 1.09
C GLY A 16 5.49 -15.82 2.06
N GLY A 17 6.23 -15.03 2.84
CA GLY A 17 5.63 -14.08 3.77
C GLY A 17 4.76 -13.07 3.01
N ALA A 18 3.53 -12.84 3.49
CA ALA A 18 2.72 -11.74 2.98
C ALA A 18 3.34 -10.42 3.46
N THR A 19 3.85 -9.62 2.53
CA THR A 19 4.24 -8.23 2.79
C THR A 19 3.00 -7.37 2.73
N ALA A 20 2.52 -6.92 3.90
CA ALA A 20 1.45 -5.94 3.98
C ALA A 20 1.99 -4.56 3.58
N ALA A 21 1.16 -3.75 2.93
CA ALA A 21 1.49 -2.36 2.65
C ALA A 21 1.52 -1.55 3.95
N ASP A 22 2.46 -0.61 4.05
CA ASP A 22 2.52 0.33 5.16
C ASP A 22 1.42 1.38 4.98
N LYS A 23 0.55 1.49 5.98
CA LYS A 23 -0.52 2.47 5.95
C LYS A 23 0.00 3.86 6.27
N VAL A 24 -0.32 4.82 5.40
CA VAL A 24 0.09 6.22 5.52
C VAL A 24 -1.11 7.12 5.34
N VAL A 25 -1.35 8.02 6.30
CA VAL A 25 -2.32 9.12 6.14
C VAL A 25 -1.53 10.39 5.85
N PHE A 26 -1.61 10.86 4.60
CA PHE A 26 -0.94 12.07 4.17
C PHE A 26 -1.89 13.26 4.25
N ALA A 27 -1.75 14.07 5.30
CA ALA A 27 -2.47 15.33 5.42
C ALA A 27 -1.75 16.44 4.66
N THR A 28 -2.44 17.06 3.70
CA THR A 28 -1.95 18.26 3.04
C THR A 28 -1.90 19.44 4.01
N ASN A 29 -0.94 20.35 3.82
CA ASN A 29 -0.75 21.50 4.72
C ASN A 29 -1.87 22.56 4.61
N TRP A 30 -2.66 22.51 3.55
CA TRP A 30 -3.73 23.44 3.25
C TRP A 30 -4.79 22.77 2.37
N LEU A 31 -5.82 23.53 1.98
CA LEU A 31 -6.78 23.09 0.96
C LEU A 31 -6.04 22.69 -0.33
N ALA A 32 -6.62 21.72 -1.05
CA ALA A 32 -6.07 21.23 -2.32
C ALA A 32 -5.85 22.39 -3.32
N GLN A 33 -4.63 22.49 -3.84
CA GLN A 33 -4.21 23.48 -4.83
C GLN A 33 -3.50 22.80 -6.00
N GLY A 34 -3.25 23.54 -7.09
CA GLY A 34 -2.56 23.00 -8.26
C GLY A 34 -1.20 22.37 -7.95
N GLY A 35 -0.47 22.91 -6.97
CA GLY A 35 0.80 22.36 -6.51
C GLY A 35 0.70 21.00 -5.80
N HIS A 36 -0.49 20.62 -5.31
CA HIS A 36 -0.71 19.31 -4.68
C HIS A 36 -1.05 18.22 -5.70
N GLY A 37 -1.26 18.56 -6.97
CA GLY A 37 -1.71 17.62 -8.00
C GLY A 37 -0.83 16.38 -8.12
N GLY A 38 0.48 16.50 -7.91
CA GLY A 38 1.41 15.37 -7.95
C GLY A 38 1.10 14.28 -6.91
N PHE A 39 0.65 14.65 -5.71
CA PHE A 39 0.29 13.68 -4.67
C PHE A 39 -0.96 12.88 -5.07
N TYR A 40 -1.97 13.57 -5.62
CA TYR A 40 -3.20 12.94 -6.08
C TYR A 40 -2.97 12.10 -7.33
N GLN A 41 -2.08 12.52 -8.24
CA GLN A 41 -1.71 11.76 -9.42
C GLN A 41 -0.99 10.46 -9.03
N ALA A 42 -0.02 10.52 -8.10
CA ALA A 42 0.68 9.33 -7.59
C ALA A 42 -0.27 8.32 -6.93
N LEU A 43 -1.32 8.82 -6.26
CA LEU A 43 -2.38 7.97 -5.73
C LEU A 43 -3.24 7.34 -6.84
N ALA A 44 -3.66 8.14 -7.83
CA ALA A 44 -4.48 7.67 -8.94
C ALA A 44 -3.77 6.66 -9.85
N ASP A 45 -2.46 6.84 -10.05
CA ASP A 45 -1.63 5.97 -10.88
C ASP A 45 -1.15 4.70 -10.15
N GLY A 46 -1.44 4.55 -8.86
CA GLY A 46 -1.02 3.40 -8.06
C GLY A 46 0.46 3.41 -7.64
N THR A 47 1.17 4.51 -7.83
CA THR A 47 2.60 4.64 -7.50
C THR A 47 2.89 4.31 -6.03
N TYR A 48 1.98 4.68 -5.12
CA TYR A 48 2.13 4.33 -3.71
C TYR A 48 2.01 2.82 -3.48
N GLU A 49 1.05 2.16 -4.12
CA GLU A 49 0.86 0.72 -4.01
C GLU A 49 2.04 -0.06 -4.58
N GLU A 50 2.62 0.39 -5.70
CA GLU A 50 3.85 -0.17 -6.29
C GLU A 50 5.04 -0.11 -5.32
N HIS A 51 5.05 0.89 -4.43
CA HIS A 51 6.05 1.04 -3.38
C HIS A 51 5.63 0.45 -2.03
N GLY A 52 4.55 -0.34 -1.99
CA GLY A 52 4.09 -1.01 -0.78
C GLY A 52 3.48 -0.06 0.26
N LEU A 53 2.89 1.05 -0.19
CA LEU A 53 2.23 2.04 0.67
C LEU A 53 0.71 2.06 0.41
N ASP A 54 -0.08 1.95 1.46
CA ASP A 54 -1.53 2.19 1.47
C ASP A 54 -1.76 3.64 1.91
N VAL A 55 -1.86 4.55 0.93
CA VAL A 55 -1.93 6.00 1.17
C VAL A 55 -3.35 6.52 1.12
N GLU A 56 -3.76 7.19 2.20
CA GLU A 56 -4.96 8.03 2.25
C GLU A 56 -4.55 9.51 2.26
N ILE A 57 -5.03 10.30 1.30
CA ILE A 57 -4.77 11.75 1.27
C ILE A 57 -5.91 12.49 1.96
N GLN A 58 -5.59 13.21 3.03
CA GLN A 58 -6.51 14.09 3.74
C GLN A 58 -6.28 15.55 3.38
N MET A 59 -7.36 16.27 3.13
CA MET A 59 -7.30 17.70 2.84
C MET A 59 -7.00 18.49 4.11
N GLY A 60 -6.03 19.40 4.04
CA GLY A 60 -5.74 20.36 5.09
C GLY A 60 -6.73 21.52 5.16
N GLY A 61 -6.37 22.56 5.90
CA GLY A 61 -7.10 23.82 5.91
C GLY A 61 -7.57 24.25 7.31
N PRO A 62 -8.32 25.35 7.40
CA PRO A 62 -8.65 26.00 8.68
C PRO A 62 -9.55 25.15 9.59
N GLN A 63 -10.22 24.13 9.04
CA GLN A 63 -11.07 23.21 9.78
C GLN A 63 -10.28 22.03 10.38
N MET A 64 -9.00 21.88 10.02
CA MET A 64 -8.15 20.80 10.50
C MET A 64 -7.37 21.29 11.73
N ASN A 65 -7.78 20.84 12.92
CA ASN A 65 -7.09 20.90 14.24
C ASN A 65 -7.94 20.11 15.26
#